data_AF-A0A2I4HIZ3-F1
#
_entry.id   AF-A0A2I4HIZ3-F1
#
_cell.length_a   1.000
_cell.length_b   1.000
_cell.length_c   1.000
_cell.angle_alpha   90.00
_cell.angle_beta   90.00
_cell.angle_gamma   90.00
#
_symmetry.space_group_name_H-M   'P 1'
#
loop_
_entity.id
_entity.type
_entity.pdbx_description
1 polymer ?
#
loop_
_entity_poly.entity_id
_entity_poly.type
_entity_poly.pdbx_seq_one_letter_code
_entity_poly.pdbx_strand_id
1 'polypeptide(L)'
;MIVSWIQNSISPSLKSSVVFVDDAKEIWQDLSDRFSQQNGPRIFQLKKDLASLLQEHDSVSIYYGKLKSLWDELSIYDPFPICTCGILKTLMDRHQRDCVLQFMMGLNESYAPIRDQIMLMVPLPHVTKVFSLIQQQERHSQLTSNVSSTQTMALAVTKPYPSSKYPPKQNPNSKKDRPYCNHCKISSHSMETCFKLGNVVAPVCSTVILLAILLRNVTN
;
A
#
# COMPACT_ATOMS: atom_id res chain seq x y z
N MET A 1 -56.27 -7.32 -10.96
CA MET A 1 -55.18 -8.27 -11.27
C MET A 1 -54.00 -8.15 -10.31
N ILE A 2 -53.52 -6.94 -9.98
CA ILE A 2 -52.38 -6.74 -9.07
C ILE A 2 -52.76 -7.00 -7.59
N VAL A 3 -53.92 -6.53 -7.12
CA VAL A 3 -54.43 -6.77 -5.75
C VAL A 3 -54.47 -8.26 -5.41
N SER A 4 -55.11 -9.06 -6.28
CA SER A 4 -55.21 -10.51 -6.09
C SER A 4 -53.85 -11.21 -6.11
N TRP A 5 -52.87 -10.68 -6.86
CA TRP A 5 -51.50 -11.21 -6.85
C TRP A 5 -50.84 -10.97 -5.50
N ILE A 6 -50.87 -9.72 -5.00
CA ILE A 6 -50.31 -9.36 -3.68
C ILE A 6 -50.98 -10.18 -2.56
N GLN A 7 -52.32 -10.24 -2.55
CA GLN A 7 -53.08 -11.02 -1.57
C GLN A 7 -52.78 -12.52 -1.59
N ASN A 8 -52.29 -13.07 -2.71
CA ASN A 8 -51.90 -14.47 -2.82
C ASN A 8 -50.40 -14.71 -2.59
N SER A 9 -49.58 -13.66 -2.57
CA SER A 9 -48.14 -13.72 -2.32
C SER A 9 -47.76 -13.49 -0.86
N ILE A 10 -48.69 -13.04 -0.02
CA ILE A 10 -48.47 -12.82 1.42
C ILE A 10 -49.05 -13.96 2.26
N SER A 11 -48.56 -14.09 3.50
CA SER A 11 -49.06 -15.13 4.42
C SER A 11 -50.55 -14.95 4.72
N PRO A 12 -51.30 -16.03 4.99
CA PRO A 12 -52.74 -15.95 5.28
C PRO A 12 -53.10 -15.03 6.45
N SER A 13 -52.20 -14.89 7.43
CA SER A 13 -52.34 -13.99 8.58
C SER A 13 -52.25 -12.50 8.22
N LEU A 14 -51.52 -12.15 7.15
CA LEU A 14 -51.43 -10.79 6.62
C LEU A 14 -52.50 -10.51 5.58
N LYS A 15 -52.94 -11.54 4.85
CA LYS A 15 -54.02 -11.43 3.88
C LYS A 15 -55.30 -10.90 4.53
N SER A 16 -55.66 -11.39 5.71
CA SER A 16 -56.88 -10.97 6.42
C SER A 16 -56.91 -9.47 6.76
N SER A 17 -55.76 -8.79 6.91
CA SER A 17 -55.71 -7.35 7.18
C SER A 17 -55.86 -6.48 5.93
N VAL A 18 -55.68 -7.04 4.73
CA VAL A 18 -55.72 -6.30 3.44
C VAL A 18 -56.77 -6.84 2.46
N VAL A 19 -57.65 -7.75 2.90
CA VAL A 19 -58.68 -8.41 2.06
C VAL A 19 -59.68 -7.42 1.44
N PHE A 20 -60.00 -6.35 2.16
CA PHE A 20 -61.01 -5.36 1.75
C PHE A 20 -60.43 -4.13 1.04
N VAL A 21 -59.12 -4.11 0.77
CA VAL A 21 -58.47 -3.00 0.08
C VAL A 21 -58.43 -3.31 -1.40
N ASP A 22 -59.05 -2.44 -2.20
CA ASP A 22 -59.16 -2.61 -3.65
C ASP A 22 -58.04 -1.88 -4.43
N ASP A 23 -57.22 -1.08 -3.76
CA ASP A 23 -56.04 -0.45 -4.34
C ASP A 23 -54.75 -1.20 -3.97
N ALA A 24 -54.07 -1.73 -4.98
CA ALA A 24 -52.79 -2.40 -4.81
C ALA A 24 -51.72 -1.48 -4.20
N LYS A 25 -51.78 -0.17 -4.46
CA LYS A 25 -50.85 0.81 -3.89
C LYS A 25 -51.06 0.96 -2.38
N GLU A 26 -52.31 1.04 -1.94
CA GLU A 26 -52.64 1.12 -0.51
C GLU A 26 -52.24 -0.15 0.23
N ILE A 27 -52.48 -1.33 -0.35
CA ILE A 27 -51.99 -2.61 0.21
C ILE A 27 -50.46 -2.58 0.35
N TRP A 28 -49.76 -2.17 -0.71
CA TRP A 28 -48.30 -2.11 -0.68
C TRP A 28 -47.79 -1.11 0.36
N GLN A 29 -48.40 0.08 0.47
CA GLN A 29 -48.04 1.07 1.47
C GLN A 29 -48.29 0.58 2.90
N ASP A 30 -49.43 -0.05 3.18
CA ASP A 30 -49.74 -0.61 4.51
C ASP A 30 -48.77 -1.73 4.88
N LEU A 31 -48.47 -2.64 3.95
CA LEU A 31 -47.48 -3.69 4.15
C LEU A 31 -46.06 -3.12 4.33
N SER A 32 -45.71 -2.12 3.54
CA SER A 32 -44.44 -1.40 3.64
C SER A 32 -44.33 -0.71 5.01
N ASP A 33 -45.34 0.02 5.46
CA ASP A 33 -45.28 0.76 6.72
C ASP A 33 -45.24 -0.18 7.94
N ARG A 34 -45.92 -1.34 7.88
CA ARG A 34 -45.94 -2.31 8.98
C ARG A 34 -44.75 -3.25 9.01
N PHE A 35 -44.25 -3.65 7.83
CA PHE A 35 -43.29 -4.74 7.68
C PHE A 35 -42.02 -4.38 6.94
N SER A 36 -41.88 -3.14 6.43
CA SER A 36 -40.55 -2.59 6.25
C SER A 36 -39.97 -2.41 7.65
N GLN A 37 -39.40 -3.49 8.19
CA GLN A 37 -38.42 -3.34 9.26
C GLN A 37 -37.48 -2.26 8.76
N GLN A 38 -37.44 -1.13 9.47
CA GLN A 38 -36.54 -0.05 9.11
C GLN A 38 -35.18 -0.69 8.88
N ASN A 39 -34.51 -0.33 7.78
CA ASN A 39 -33.19 -0.85 7.49
C ASN A 39 -32.17 -0.59 8.64
N GLY A 40 -32.55 0.23 9.64
CA GLY A 40 -31.84 0.56 10.87
C GLY A 40 -31.01 -0.57 11.49
N PRO A 41 -31.59 -1.69 11.98
CA PRO A 41 -30.80 -2.76 12.60
C PRO A 41 -29.78 -3.39 11.65
N ARG A 42 -30.12 -3.57 10.37
CA ARG A 42 -29.18 -4.13 9.37
C ARG A 42 -28.08 -3.13 9.03
N ILE A 43 -28.42 -1.86 8.80
CA ILE A 43 -27.47 -0.76 8.61
C ILE A 43 -26.53 -0.65 9.81
N PHE A 44 -27.06 -0.72 11.03
CA PHE A 44 -26.26 -0.68 12.25
C PHE A 44 -25.27 -1.85 12.30
N GLN A 45 -25.74 -3.07 12.02
CA GLN A 45 -24.89 -4.25 11.97
C GLN A 45 -23.78 -4.11 10.91
N LEU A 46 -24.13 -3.70 9.69
CA LEU A 46 -23.17 -3.48 8.61
C LEU A 46 -22.15 -2.39 8.95
N LYS A 47 -22.58 -1.27 9.54
CA LYS A 47 -21.69 -0.19 9.99
C LYS A 47 -20.78 -0.63 11.14
N LYS A 48 -21.28 -1.45 12.06
CA LYS A 48 -20.48 -2.06 13.13
C LYS A 48 -19.42 -2.99 12.56
N ASP A 49 -19.81 -3.89 11.66
CA ASP A 49 -18.91 -4.85 11.02
C ASP A 49 -17.81 -4.10 10.24
N LEU A 50 -18.19 -3.09 9.47
CA LEU A 50 -17.30 -2.16 8.76
C LEU A 50 -16.30 -1.43 9.67
N ALA A 51 -16.72 -1.03 10.87
CA ALA A 51 -15.85 -0.34 11.82
C ALA A 51 -14.86 -1.28 12.53
N SER A 52 -15.24 -2.55 12.72
CA SER A 52 -14.40 -3.58 13.33
C SER A 52 -13.48 -4.32 12.35
N LEU A 53 -13.68 -4.16 11.04
CA LEU A 53 -12.96 -4.93 10.03
C LEU A 53 -11.52 -4.44 9.85
N LEU A 54 -10.57 -5.30 10.19
CA LEU A 54 -9.13 -5.10 10.00
C LEU A 54 -8.58 -6.15 9.03
N GLN A 55 -7.41 -5.87 8.42
CA GLN A 55 -6.73 -6.80 7.52
C GLN A 55 -6.23 -8.05 8.25
N GLU A 56 -5.64 -7.88 9.44
CA GLU A 56 -5.08 -8.96 10.26
C GLU A 56 -4.10 -9.85 9.47
N HIS A 57 -4.44 -11.12 9.27
CA HIS A 57 -3.61 -12.10 8.55
C HIS A 57 -4.03 -12.29 7.09
N ASP A 58 -5.05 -11.58 6.61
CA ASP A 58 -5.51 -11.68 5.23
C ASP A 58 -4.58 -10.94 4.26
N SER A 59 -4.55 -11.40 3.01
CA SER A 59 -3.97 -10.62 1.91
C SER A 59 -4.77 -9.34 1.66
N VAL A 60 -4.12 -8.33 1.08
CA VAL A 60 -4.78 -7.05 0.77
C VAL A 60 -6.01 -7.25 -0.12
N SER A 61 -5.96 -8.19 -1.06
CA SER A 61 -7.07 -8.54 -1.95
C SER A 61 -8.29 -9.10 -1.21
N ILE A 62 -8.08 -10.03 -0.27
CA ILE A 62 -9.16 -10.63 0.52
C ILE A 62 -9.81 -9.57 1.41
N TYR A 63 -8.98 -8.78 2.11
CA TYR A 63 -9.46 -7.69 2.96
C TYR A 63 -10.29 -6.66 2.17
N TYR A 64 -9.78 -6.21 1.02
CA TYR A 64 -10.52 -5.30 0.16
C TYR A 64 -11.84 -5.90 -0.35
N GLY A 65 -11.86 -7.19 -0.69
CA GLY A 65 -13.08 -7.90 -1.08
C GLY A 65 -14.14 -7.91 0.02
N LYS A 66 -13.75 -8.13 1.29
CA LYS A 66 -14.66 -8.05 2.45
C LYS A 66 -15.24 -6.65 2.62
N LEU A 67 -14.41 -5.60 2.54
CA LEU A 67 -14.87 -4.21 2.57
C LEU A 67 -15.85 -3.89 1.45
N LYS A 68 -15.49 -4.25 0.21
CA LYS A 68 -16.32 -4.06 -0.99
C LYS A 68 -17.70 -4.69 -0.81
N SER A 69 -17.73 -5.93 -0.32
CA SER A 69 -18.98 -6.66 -0.03
C SER A 69 -19.87 -5.92 0.95
N LEU A 70 -19.30 -5.42 2.06
CA LEU A 70 -20.05 -4.69 3.07
C LEU A 70 -20.54 -3.32 2.56
N TRP A 71 -19.73 -2.60 1.79
CA TRP A 71 -20.16 -1.33 1.18
C TRP A 71 -21.28 -1.53 0.16
N ASP A 72 -21.16 -2.54 -0.70
CA ASP A 72 -22.15 -2.86 -1.71
C ASP A 72 -23.47 -3.27 -1.04
N GLU A 73 -23.41 -4.09 0.01
CA GLU A 73 -24.60 -4.46 0.78
C GLU A 73 -25.23 -3.24 1.49
N LEU A 74 -24.40 -2.39 2.13
CA LEU A 74 -24.90 -1.18 2.78
C LEU A 74 -25.59 -0.23 1.79
N SER A 75 -25.10 -0.15 0.54
CA SER A 75 -25.70 0.70 -0.49
C SER A 75 -27.12 0.28 -0.91
N ILE A 76 -27.50 -0.98 -0.68
CA ILE A 76 -28.87 -1.48 -0.90
C ILE A 76 -29.81 -0.90 0.17
N TYR A 77 -29.33 -0.83 1.41
CA TYR A 77 -30.12 -0.42 2.56
C TYR A 77 -30.10 1.09 2.83
N ASP A 78 -29.02 1.77 2.44
CA ASP A 78 -28.77 3.21 2.59
C ASP A 78 -28.37 3.83 1.23
N PRO A 79 -29.26 3.84 0.22
CA PRO A 79 -28.95 4.32 -1.13
C PRO A 79 -28.81 5.85 -1.17
N PHE A 80 -28.01 6.34 -2.12
CA PHE A 80 -27.94 7.78 -2.37
C PHE A 80 -29.30 8.33 -2.82
N PRO A 81 -29.69 9.54 -2.36
CA PRO A 81 -30.90 10.18 -2.83
C PRO A 81 -30.78 10.50 -4.32
N ILE A 82 -31.86 10.24 -5.07
CA ILE A 82 -31.94 10.65 -6.47
C ILE A 82 -32.08 12.18 -6.48
N CYS A 83 -31.06 12.88 -6.98
CA CYS A 83 -31.14 14.33 -7.21
C CYS A 83 -30.83 14.67 -8.66
N THR A 84 -31.60 15.59 -9.23
CA THR A 84 -31.28 16.28 -10.49
C THR A 84 -30.31 17.45 -10.29
N CYS A 85 -29.93 17.72 -9.04
CA CYS A 85 -29.01 18.78 -8.66
C CYS A 85 -27.55 18.29 -8.64
N GLY A 86 -26.59 19.18 -8.95
CA GLY A 86 -25.16 18.87 -8.93
C GLY A 86 -24.58 18.46 -7.57
N ILE A 87 -25.36 18.56 -6.48
CA ILE A 87 -24.97 18.17 -5.12
C ILE A 87 -24.68 16.67 -5.01
N LEU A 88 -25.36 15.84 -5.82
CA LEU A 88 -25.14 14.39 -5.81
C LEU A 88 -23.67 14.04 -6.10
N LYS A 89 -23.03 14.78 -7.02
CA LYS A 89 -21.61 14.60 -7.32
C LYS A 89 -20.74 14.83 -6.08
N THR A 90 -21.01 15.88 -5.31
CA THR A 90 -20.28 16.17 -4.07
C THR A 90 -20.48 15.10 -3.00
N LEU A 91 -21.68 14.50 -2.91
CA LEU A 91 -21.92 13.38 -1.99
C LEU A 91 -21.18 12.12 -2.40
N MET A 92 -21.14 11.80 -3.70
CA MET A 92 -20.37 10.68 -4.22
C MET A 92 -18.87 10.87 -4.00
N ASP A 93 -18.35 12.09 -4.24
CA ASP A 93 -16.95 12.43 -3.99
C ASP A 93 -16.59 12.31 -2.50
N ARG A 94 -17.52 12.68 -1.59
CA ARG A 94 -17.35 12.47 -0.14
C ARG A 94 -17.31 10.99 0.21
N HIS A 95 -18.30 10.23 -0.22
CA HIS A 95 -18.38 8.80 0.04
C HIS A 95 -17.13 8.06 -0.44
N GLN A 96 -16.65 8.39 -1.63
CA GLN A 96 -15.45 7.79 -2.16
C GLN A 96 -14.21 8.09 -1.32
N ARG A 97 -14.08 9.32 -0.81
CA ARG A 97 -13.00 9.66 0.13
C ARG A 97 -13.13 8.86 1.42
N ASP A 98 -14.35 8.70 1.94
CA ASP A 98 -14.60 7.92 3.15
C ASP A 98 -14.22 6.43 2.94
N CYS A 99 -14.58 5.83 1.80
CA CYS A 99 -14.15 4.46 1.45
C CYS A 99 -12.63 4.32 1.37
N VAL A 100 -11.92 5.31 0.79
CA VAL A 100 -10.46 5.32 0.73
C VAL A 100 -9.85 5.37 2.13
N LEU A 101 -10.34 6.28 2.98
CA LEU A 101 -9.84 6.42 4.35
C LEU A 101 -10.13 5.17 5.18
N GLN A 102 -11.34 4.62 5.07
CA GLN A 102 -11.72 3.39 5.76
C GLN A 102 -10.87 2.19 5.33
N PHE A 103 -10.60 2.04 4.03
CA PHE A 103 -9.69 1.02 3.53
C PHE A 103 -8.30 1.18 4.14
N MET A 104 -7.73 2.39 4.13
CA MET A 104 -6.40 2.64 4.68
C MET A 104 -6.31 2.51 6.21
N MET A 105 -7.42 2.71 6.91
CA MET A 105 -7.50 2.66 8.38
C MET A 105 -7.39 1.23 8.92
N GLY A 106 -7.95 0.24 8.23
CA GLY A 106 -7.88 -1.16 8.68
C GLY A 106 -6.73 -1.98 8.10
N LEU A 107 -5.87 -1.39 7.27
CA LEU A 107 -4.64 -2.04 6.79
C LEU A 107 -3.61 -2.19 7.92
N ASN A 108 -2.78 -3.22 7.79
CA ASN A 108 -1.69 -3.47 8.73
C ASN A 108 -0.64 -2.34 8.72
N GLU A 109 0.03 -2.12 9.85
CA GLU A 109 1.05 -1.06 10.01
C GLU A 109 2.26 -1.21 9.07
N SER A 110 2.51 -2.40 8.52
CA SER A 110 3.49 -2.62 7.45
C SER A 110 3.26 -1.73 6.22
N TYR A 111 2.02 -1.28 6.01
CA TYR A 111 1.63 -0.42 4.89
C TYR A 111 1.61 1.08 5.26
N ALA A 112 2.03 1.47 6.47
CA ALA A 112 2.09 2.88 6.88
C ALA A 112 2.84 3.79 5.89
N PRO A 113 4.02 3.41 5.34
CA PRO A 113 4.74 4.28 4.41
C PRO A 113 3.96 4.60 3.12
N ILE A 114 3.24 3.62 2.57
CA ILE A 114 2.43 3.84 1.37
C ILE A 114 1.14 4.60 1.69
N ARG A 115 0.57 4.39 2.89
CA ARG A 115 -0.57 5.16 3.39
C ARG A 115 -0.22 6.65 3.47
N ASP A 116 0.93 6.99 4.06
CA ASP A 116 1.41 8.37 4.18
C ASP A 116 1.65 8.99 2.80
N GLN A 117 2.27 8.25 1.88
CA GLN A 117 2.46 8.71 0.50
C GLN A 117 1.13 9.00 -0.20
N ILE A 118 0.12 8.13 -0.04
CA ILE A 118 -1.20 8.30 -0.65
C ILE A 118 -1.94 9.51 -0.04
N MET A 119 -1.81 9.73 1.27
CA MET A 119 -2.40 10.90 1.95
C MET A 119 -1.83 12.24 1.46
N LEU A 120 -0.61 12.25 0.95
CA LEU A 120 0.03 13.43 0.36
C LEU A 120 -0.37 13.69 -1.11
N MET A 121 -1.10 12.77 -1.75
CA MET A 121 -1.56 12.95 -3.13
C MET A 121 -2.74 13.93 -3.20
N VAL A 122 -2.62 14.98 -4.04
CA VAL A 122 -3.70 15.95 -4.30
C VAL A 122 -4.06 15.92 -5.79
N PRO A 123 -5.31 15.58 -6.17
CA PRO A 123 -6.42 15.13 -5.32
C PRO A 123 -6.25 13.68 -4.82
N LEU A 124 -6.93 13.33 -3.73
CA LEU A 124 -6.90 11.97 -3.18
C LEU A 124 -7.43 10.98 -4.23
N PRO A 125 -6.68 9.92 -4.57
CA PRO A 125 -7.07 8.97 -5.60
C PRO A 125 -8.30 8.14 -5.22
N HIS A 126 -9.00 7.60 -6.23
CA HIS A 126 -10.12 6.67 -6.04
C HIS A 126 -9.67 5.37 -5.35
N VAL A 127 -10.59 4.72 -4.63
CA VAL A 127 -10.33 3.49 -3.87
C VAL A 127 -9.70 2.38 -4.72
N THR A 128 -10.12 2.22 -5.98
CA THR A 128 -9.55 1.22 -6.89
C THR A 128 -8.08 1.48 -7.21
N LYS A 129 -7.69 2.76 -7.35
CA LYS A 129 -6.30 3.14 -7.57
C LYS A 129 -5.48 2.93 -6.31
N VAL A 130 -6.01 3.30 -5.14
CA VAL A 130 -5.38 3.05 -3.83
C VAL A 130 -5.13 1.55 -3.65
N PHE A 131 -6.15 0.71 -3.90
CA PHE A 131 -6.01 -0.74 -3.89
C PHE A 131 -4.88 -1.23 -4.80
N SER A 132 -4.81 -0.75 -6.05
CA SER A 132 -3.75 -1.16 -6.98
C SER A 132 -2.33 -0.79 -6.51
N LEU A 133 -2.17 0.38 -5.89
CA LEU A 133 -0.88 0.84 -5.35
C LEU A 133 -0.44 -0.03 -4.18
N ILE A 134 -1.36 -0.35 -3.28
CA ILE A 134 -1.06 -1.18 -2.09
C ILE A 134 -0.83 -2.63 -2.50
N GLN A 135 -1.59 -3.16 -3.46
CA GLN A 135 -1.37 -4.49 -4.03
C GLN A 135 0.00 -4.60 -4.72
N GLN A 136 0.48 -3.52 -5.36
CA GLN A 136 1.83 -3.45 -5.90
C GLN A 136 2.88 -3.47 -4.78
N GLN A 137 2.66 -2.73 -3.70
CA GLN A 137 3.56 -2.71 -2.55
C GLN A 137 3.65 -4.06 -1.83
N GLU A 138 2.53 -4.78 -1.68
CA GLU A 138 2.49 -6.13 -1.11
C GLU A 138 3.38 -7.09 -1.92
N ARG A 139 3.26 -7.08 -3.26
CA ARG A 139 4.13 -7.89 -4.15
C ARG A 139 5.59 -7.50 -4.05
N HIS A 140 5.89 -6.19 -3.99
CA HIS A 140 7.28 -5.72 -3.87
C HIS A 140 7.90 -6.17 -2.54
N SER A 141 7.15 -6.06 -1.43
CA SER A 141 7.59 -6.53 -0.11
C SER A 141 7.95 -8.01 -0.12
N GLN A 142 7.12 -8.86 -0.73
CA GLN A 142 7.37 -10.31 -0.86
C GLN A 142 8.63 -10.63 -1.67
N LEU A 143 8.93 -9.83 -2.70
CA LEU A 143 10.16 -9.98 -3.48
C LEU A 143 11.39 -9.59 -2.65
N THR A 144 11.33 -8.46 -1.95
CA THR A 144 12.45 -7.98 -1.12
C THR A 144 12.74 -8.86 0.09
N SER A 145 11.72 -9.44 0.72
CA SER A 145 11.90 -10.38 1.85
C SER A 145 12.68 -11.63 1.44
N ASN A 146 12.52 -12.08 0.19
CA ASN A 146 13.25 -13.23 -0.35
C ASN A 146 14.71 -12.91 -0.72
N VAL A 147 15.06 -11.64 -0.88
CA VAL A 147 16.43 -11.20 -1.22
C VAL A 147 17.26 -10.94 0.04
N SER A 148 16.64 -10.49 1.15
CA SER A 148 17.33 -10.33 2.44
C SER A 148 17.85 -11.65 3.02
N SER A 149 17.27 -12.80 2.65
CA SER A 149 17.77 -14.11 3.03
C SER A 149 18.97 -14.60 2.19
N THR A 150 19.22 -14.03 1.01
CA THR A 150 20.34 -14.41 0.13
C THR A 150 21.56 -13.48 0.23
N GLN A 151 21.39 -12.22 0.63
CA GLN A 151 22.51 -11.26 0.71
C GLN A 151 23.45 -11.46 1.90
N THR A 152 23.07 -12.25 2.92
CA THR A 152 23.95 -12.55 4.06
C THR A 152 25.15 -13.45 3.70
N MET A 153 25.14 -14.10 2.53
CA MET A 153 26.23 -15.01 2.11
C MET A 153 27.24 -14.40 1.13
N ALA A 154 27.07 -13.15 0.70
CA ALA A 154 27.88 -12.57 -0.39
C ALA A 154 29.15 -11.81 0.06
N LEU A 155 29.45 -11.71 1.35
CA LEU A 155 30.64 -11.00 1.87
C LEU A 155 31.86 -11.90 2.17
N ALA A 156 31.87 -13.16 1.72
CA ALA A 156 32.91 -14.11 2.13
C ALA A 156 33.50 -14.97 1.00
N VAL A 157 34.13 -14.37 -0.02
CA VAL A 157 35.10 -15.07 -0.90
C VAL A 157 36.09 -14.00 -1.40
N THR A 158 37.40 -14.09 -1.17
CA THR A 158 38.33 -14.92 -1.95
C THR A 158 39.56 -15.39 -1.15
N LYS A 159 39.79 -16.72 -1.17
CA LYS A 159 41.07 -17.40 -0.85
C LYS A 159 42.10 -17.19 -1.98
N PRO A 160 43.39 -17.57 -1.83
CA PRO A 160 43.81 -18.96 -2.13
C PRO A 160 44.90 -19.59 -1.22
N TYR A 161 44.93 -20.94 -1.20
CA TYR A 161 45.86 -21.93 -0.59
C TYR A 161 47.27 -21.96 -1.27
N PRO A 162 48.25 -22.87 -0.94
CA PRO A 162 48.61 -23.56 0.32
C PRO A 162 50.15 -23.56 0.63
N SER A 163 50.50 -24.06 1.83
CA SER A 163 51.68 -24.92 2.12
C SER A 163 52.90 -24.37 2.88
N SER A 164 53.29 -25.21 3.84
CA SER A 164 54.62 -25.45 4.46
C SER A 164 55.13 -24.53 5.57
N LYS A 165 55.01 -25.09 6.79
CA LYS A 165 56.00 -25.18 7.89
C LYS A 165 57.06 -24.07 7.96
N TYR A 166 57.01 -23.23 8.99
CA TYR A 166 58.08 -22.88 9.94
C TYR A 166 57.51 -21.84 10.94
N PRO A 167 57.75 -21.94 12.28
CA PRO A 167 57.59 -20.79 13.18
C PRO A 167 58.93 -19.97 13.16
N PRO A 168 59.10 -18.78 13.79
CA PRO A 168 58.30 -18.19 14.88
C PRO A 168 58.23 -16.62 14.91
N LYS A 169 57.67 -16.10 16.01
CA LYS A 169 58.02 -14.86 16.76
C LYS A 169 57.50 -13.47 16.30
N GLN A 170 56.59 -13.00 17.16
CA GLN A 170 56.36 -11.63 17.63
C GLN A 170 57.57 -10.67 17.56
N ASN A 171 57.40 -9.47 16.97
CA ASN A 171 57.26 -8.23 17.74
C ASN A 171 56.78 -7.05 16.85
N PRO A 172 56.05 -6.07 17.42
CA PRO A 172 55.45 -4.94 16.72
C PRO A 172 56.40 -3.73 16.66
N ASN A 173 56.09 -2.76 15.79
CA ASN A 173 56.77 -1.48 15.53
C ASN A 173 57.84 -1.49 14.42
N SER A 174 57.37 -1.51 13.18
CA SER A 174 57.97 -0.69 12.12
C SER A 174 56.90 0.24 11.57
N LYS A 175 57.09 1.55 11.76
CA LYS A 175 56.32 2.58 11.06
C LYS A 175 56.52 2.35 9.57
N LYS A 176 55.49 1.89 8.86
CA LYS A 176 55.49 1.86 7.39
C LYS A 176 55.57 3.30 6.91
N ASP A 177 56.76 3.72 6.46
CA ASP A 177 56.93 4.98 5.75
C ASP A 177 55.97 5.00 4.56
N ARG A 178 55.01 5.94 4.60
CA ARG A 178 54.12 6.17 3.46
C ARG A 178 54.97 6.74 2.32
N PRO A 179 54.88 6.19 1.10
CA PRO A 179 55.63 6.71 -0.03
C PRO A 179 55.26 8.18 -0.28
N TYR A 180 56.28 9.03 -0.36
CA TYR A 180 56.17 10.47 -0.56
C TYR A 180 56.64 10.84 -1.97
N CYS A 181 55.83 11.61 -2.67
CA CYS A 181 56.10 12.04 -4.03
C CYS A 181 56.76 13.43 -4.01
N ASN A 182 58.03 13.51 -4.42
CA ASN A 182 58.79 14.77 -4.43
C ASN A 182 58.24 15.81 -5.41
N HIS A 183 57.55 15.38 -6.47
CA HIS A 183 57.01 16.27 -7.51
C HIS A 183 55.68 16.94 -7.09
N CYS A 184 54.81 16.18 -6.42
CA CYS A 184 53.46 16.60 -6.06
C CYS A 184 53.30 16.94 -4.57
N LYS A 185 54.34 16.65 -3.76
CA LYS A 185 54.41 16.90 -2.31
C LYS A 185 53.28 16.23 -1.50
N ILE A 186 52.79 15.07 -1.95
CA ILE A 186 51.73 14.29 -1.27
C ILE A 186 52.31 12.96 -0.80
N SER A 187 52.00 12.58 0.45
CA SER A 187 52.37 11.29 1.05
C SER A 187 51.29 10.23 0.78
N SER A 188 51.31 9.64 -0.41
CA SER A 188 50.45 8.50 -0.76
C SER A 188 50.98 7.64 -1.92
N HIS A 189 52.00 8.11 -2.64
CA HIS A 189 52.53 7.46 -3.84
C HIS A 189 53.97 7.93 -4.11
N SER A 190 54.72 7.15 -4.89
CA SER A 190 56.09 7.47 -5.32
C SER A 190 56.09 8.32 -6.59
N MET A 191 57.25 8.86 -6.98
CA MET A 191 57.39 9.66 -8.21
C MET A 191 56.93 8.89 -9.46
N GLU A 192 57.17 7.58 -9.51
CA GLU A 192 56.83 6.71 -10.65
C GLU A 192 55.32 6.56 -10.84
N THR A 193 54.54 6.62 -9.76
CA THR A 193 53.07 6.45 -9.76
C THR A 193 52.33 7.78 -9.69
N CYS A 194 53.02 8.88 -9.96
CA CYS A 194 52.45 10.22 -9.86
C CYS A 194 51.54 10.54 -11.03
N PHE A 195 50.26 10.75 -10.72
CA PHE A 195 49.25 11.14 -11.69
C PHE A 195 49.58 12.46 -12.41
N LYS A 196 50.26 13.40 -11.73
CA LYS A 196 50.69 14.68 -12.33
C LYS A 196 51.85 14.54 -13.33
N LEU A 197 52.59 13.42 -13.32
CA LEU A 197 53.66 13.13 -14.27
C LEU A 197 53.17 12.36 -15.50
N GLY A 198 51.88 12.01 -15.58
CA GLY A 198 51.30 11.30 -16.73
C GLY A 198 51.62 9.81 -16.79
N ASN A 199 52.23 9.25 -15.73
CA ASN A 199 52.68 7.84 -15.67
C ASN A 199 51.55 6.84 -15.34
N VAL A 200 50.31 7.29 -15.21
CA VAL A 200 49.17 6.44 -14.84
C VAL A 200 48.05 6.63 -15.84
N VAL A 201 47.59 5.53 -16.44
CA VAL A 201 46.40 5.50 -17.30
C VAL A 201 45.18 5.84 -16.45
N ALA A 202 44.43 6.86 -16.84
CA ALA A 202 43.22 7.28 -16.13
C ALA A 202 42.21 6.12 -16.05
N PRO A 203 41.58 5.88 -14.88
CA PRO A 203 40.54 4.88 -14.77
C PRO A 203 39.36 5.30 -15.65
N VAL A 204 38.95 4.41 -16.56
CA VAL A 204 37.81 4.61 -17.46
C VAL A 204 36.55 4.77 -16.60
N CYS A 205 35.93 5.94 -16.67
CA CYS A 205 34.83 6.35 -15.83
C CYS A 205 33.54 5.69 -16.35
N SER A 206 33.14 4.54 -15.79
CA SER A 206 31.77 4.04 -15.96
C SER A 206 30.80 5.05 -15.34
N THR A 207 29.76 5.37 -16.09
CA THR A 207 28.79 6.48 -15.98
C THR A 207 28.07 6.70 -14.63
N VAL A 208 28.43 5.97 -13.58
CA VAL A 208 27.79 6.04 -12.25
C VAL A 208 28.38 7.16 -11.38
N ILE A 209 29.59 7.65 -11.66
CA ILE A 209 30.28 8.61 -10.78
C ILE A 209 29.98 10.09 -11.13
N LEU A 210 29.56 10.39 -12.37
CA LEU A 210 29.28 11.77 -12.81
C LEU A 210 28.10 12.43 -12.08
N LEU A 211 27.12 11.66 -11.60
CA LEU A 211 26.01 12.18 -10.78
C LEU A 211 26.44 12.56 -9.35
N ALA A 212 27.46 11.90 -8.80
CA ALA A 212 27.97 12.22 -7.46
C ALA A 212 28.84 13.48 -7.43
N ILE A 213 29.45 13.86 -8.56
CA ILE A 213 30.27 15.08 -8.67
C ILE A 213 29.40 16.30 -8.98
N LEU A 214 28.34 16.16 -9.79
CA LEU A 214 27.44 17.28 -10.09
C LEU A 214 26.59 17.72 -8.89
N LEU A 215 26.23 16.82 -7.97
CA LEU A 215 25.50 17.18 -6.75
C LEU A 215 26.39 17.83 -5.67
N ARG A 216 27.72 17.76 -5.79
CA ARG A 216 28.64 18.34 -4.80
C ARG A 216 29.07 19.77 -5.11
N ASN A 217 28.78 20.29 -6.31
CA ASN A 217 29.13 21.65 -6.77
C ASN A 217 27.94 22.63 -6.79
N VAL A 218 26.78 22.27 -6.25
CA VAL A 218 25.63 23.20 -6.10
C VAL A 218 25.51 23.76 -4.67
N THR A 219 26.35 23.31 -3.75
CA THR A 219 26.46 23.89 -2.40
C THR A 219 27.92 24.12 -2.03
N ASN A 220 28.56 25.10 -2.69
CA ASN A 220 29.63 25.98 -2.16
C ASN A 220 30.12 26.92 -3.26
#